data_AF-A0A1E2WIV8-F1
#
_entry.id   AF-A0A1E2WIV8-F1
#
_cell.length_a   1.000
_cell.length_b   1.000
_cell.length_c   1.000
_cell.angle_alpha   90.00
_cell.angle_beta   90.00
_cell.angle_gamma   90.00
#
_symmetry.space_group_name_H-M   'P 1'
#
loop_
_entity.id
_entity.type
_entity.pdbx_description
1 polymer ?
#
loop_
_entity_poly.entity_id
_entity_poly.type
_entity_poly.pdbx_seq_one_letter_code
_entity_poly.pdbx_strand_id
1 'polypeptide(L)'
;MKRLLISLVTSSSLLVLALSAHSAPAPSRVIGFTGKCLDADSNQGGRSGSTIQIWDCLNPGLNQKWIFDGSLIKSATYPNMCLDADSNQDGADGSKVQLYSCTNGGNQRWKFDGRLIESVAYPGKCLDADSNQNGANGSKVQLYSCNNGANQRWKIQ
;
A
#
# COMPACT_ATOMS: atom_id res chain seq x y z
N MET A 1 -56.30 52.56 25.90
CA MET A 1 -54.86 52.20 25.90
C MET A 1 -54.71 50.77 26.38
N LYS A 2 -54.57 49.78 25.47
CA LYS A 2 -54.17 48.41 25.79
C LYS A 2 -53.16 47.98 24.71
N ARG A 3 -51.93 47.70 25.14
CA ARG A 3 -50.76 47.43 24.30
C ARG A 3 -50.86 46.01 23.73
N LEU A 4 -50.67 45.88 22.42
CA LEU A 4 -50.51 44.60 21.73
C LEU A 4 -49.05 44.16 21.89
N LEU A 5 -48.80 42.99 22.50
CA LEU A 5 -47.48 42.39 22.63
C LEU A 5 -47.16 41.58 21.37
N ILE A 6 -46.16 42.01 20.60
CA ILE A 6 -45.59 41.23 19.49
C ILE A 6 -44.45 40.39 20.07
N SER A 7 -44.60 39.07 20.05
CA SER A 7 -43.54 38.12 20.42
C SER A 7 -42.58 37.94 19.23
N LEU A 8 -41.33 38.37 19.39
CA LEU A 8 -40.25 38.13 18.43
C LEU A 8 -39.70 36.72 18.63
N VAL A 9 -39.94 35.82 17.67
CA VAL A 9 -39.27 34.51 17.62
C VAL A 9 -37.95 34.70 16.89
N THR A 10 -36.83 34.68 17.61
CA THR A 10 -35.49 34.68 17.00
C THR A 10 -35.13 33.26 16.57
N SER A 11 -35.04 33.02 15.26
CA SER A 11 -34.51 31.77 14.72
C SER A 11 -32.98 31.80 14.79
N SER A 12 -32.39 30.98 15.67
CA SER A 12 -30.95 30.74 15.67
C SER A 12 -30.63 29.63 14.67
N SER A 13 -30.08 29.98 13.52
CA SER A 13 -29.50 29.01 12.59
C SER A 13 -28.19 28.46 13.19
N LEU A 14 -28.22 27.21 13.65
CA LEU A 14 -27.01 26.45 13.97
C LEU A 14 -26.30 26.09 12.66
N LEU A 15 -25.12 26.67 12.44
CA LEU A 15 -24.22 26.25 11.37
C LEU A 15 -23.61 24.89 11.77
N VAL A 16 -24.17 23.80 11.23
CA VAL A 16 -23.58 22.47 11.39
C VAL A 16 -22.36 22.40 10.48
N LEU A 17 -21.17 22.57 11.06
CA LEU A 17 -19.90 22.26 10.37
C LEU A 17 -19.85 20.75 10.16
N ALA A 18 -20.20 20.29 8.95
CA ALA A 18 -19.96 18.92 8.56
C ALA A 18 -18.44 18.70 8.51
N LEU A 19 -17.89 17.96 9.49
CA LEU A 19 -16.53 17.45 9.38
C LEU A 19 -16.47 16.51 8.17
N SER A 20 -15.74 16.89 7.12
CA SER A 20 -15.38 15.95 6.05
C SER A 20 -14.51 14.85 6.65
N ALA A 21 -15.14 13.72 6.97
CA ALA A 21 -14.42 12.49 7.24
C ALA A 21 -13.71 12.07 5.96
N HIS A 22 -12.38 12.17 5.93
CA HIS A 22 -11.59 11.57 4.86
C HIS A 22 -11.81 10.06 4.95
N SER A 23 -12.48 9.49 3.96
CA SER A 23 -12.67 8.03 3.87
C SER A 23 -11.30 7.38 3.84
N ALA A 24 -11.06 6.41 4.73
CA ALA A 24 -9.85 5.62 4.69
C ALA A 24 -9.68 4.97 3.30
N PRO A 25 -8.45 4.89 2.76
CA PRO A 25 -8.23 4.31 1.44
C PRO A 25 -8.73 2.87 1.39
N ALA A 26 -9.53 2.56 0.36
CA ALA A 26 -10.06 1.22 0.15
C ALA A 26 -8.96 0.23 -0.27
N PRO A 27 -9.05 -1.06 0.14
CA PRO A 27 -8.12 -2.08 -0.30
C PRO A 27 -8.10 -2.23 -1.83
N SER A 28 -6.91 -2.14 -2.41
CA SER A 28 -6.64 -2.26 -3.84
C SER A 28 -5.71 -3.46 -4.12
N ARG A 29 -5.66 -3.96 -5.34
CA ARG A 29 -4.61 -4.84 -5.84
C ARG A 29 -3.46 -4.02 -6.38
N VAL A 30 -2.26 -4.54 -6.26
CA VAL A 30 -1.07 -4.00 -6.94
C VAL A 30 -0.68 -5.02 -8.00
N ILE A 31 -0.90 -4.69 -9.27
CA ILE A 31 -0.75 -5.61 -10.40
C ILE A 31 0.46 -5.20 -11.22
N GLY A 32 1.39 -6.13 -11.43
CA GLY A 32 2.61 -5.90 -12.19
C GLY A 32 2.92 -7.08 -13.08
N PHE A 33 4.20 -7.16 -13.46
CA PHE A 33 4.85 -8.25 -14.21
C PHE A 33 3.96 -9.45 -14.57
N THR A 34 3.77 -9.69 -15.88
CA THR A 34 2.91 -10.74 -16.44
C THR A 34 1.43 -10.68 -16.04
N GLY A 35 0.96 -9.55 -15.49
CA GLY A 35 -0.44 -9.35 -15.08
C GLY A 35 -0.76 -9.94 -13.71
N LYS A 36 0.26 -10.24 -12.91
CA LYS A 36 0.14 -10.87 -11.60
C LYS A 36 0.06 -9.85 -10.48
N CYS A 37 -0.52 -10.28 -9.37
CA CYS A 37 -0.74 -9.47 -8.19
C CYS A 37 0.44 -9.57 -7.22
N LEU A 38 0.80 -8.44 -6.61
CA LEU A 38 1.65 -8.39 -5.42
C LEU A 38 0.95 -9.16 -4.30
N ASP A 39 1.63 -10.16 -3.80
CA ASP A 39 1.05 -11.21 -2.98
C ASP A 39 1.91 -11.37 -1.72
N ALA A 40 1.29 -11.26 -0.55
CA ALA A 40 1.91 -11.70 0.69
C ALA A 40 1.73 -13.21 0.79
N ASP A 41 2.82 -13.99 0.78
CA ASP A 41 2.75 -15.44 0.71
C ASP A 41 1.92 -16.03 1.87
N SER A 42 0.71 -16.49 1.54
CA SER A 42 -0.27 -16.95 2.52
C SER A 42 0.19 -18.21 3.25
N ASN A 43 1.13 -18.96 2.67
CA ASN A 43 1.71 -20.15 3.32
C ASN A 43 2.57 -19.77 4.55
N GLN A 44 2.95 -18.50 4.69
CA GLN A 44 3.78 -18.02 5.79
C GLN A 44 2.97 -17.30 6.89
N GLY A 45 1.65 -17.22 6.76
CA GLY A 45 0.74 -16.77 7.81
C GLY A 45 0.75 -15.27 8.10
N GLY A 46 1.34 -14.44 7.24
CA GLY A 46 1.30 -12.97 7.38
C GLY A 46 2.07 -12.43 8.59
N ARG A 47 3.16 -13.08 8.98
CA ARG A 47 4.04 -12.65 10.07
C ARG A 47 5.20 -11.80 9.54
N SER A 48 5.90 -11.13 10.44
CA SER A 48 7.15 -10.45 10.08
C SER A 48 8.13 -11.41 9.43
N GLY A 49 8.66 -11.00 8.28
CA GLY A 49 9.52 -11.81 7.46
C GLY A 49 8.80 -12.64 6.39
N SER A 50 7.46 -12.64 6.33
CA SER A 50 6.74 -13.33 5.26
C SER A 50 7.16 -12.80 3.89
N THR A 51 7.42 -13.70 2.94
CA THR A 51 7.83 -13.33 1.59
C THR A 51 6.75 -12.52 0.88
N ILE A 52 7.18 -11.48 0.16
CA ILE A 52 6.36 -10.86 -0.88
C ILE A 52 6.75 -11.46 -2.22
N GLN A 53 5.74 -11.84 -2.98
CA GLN A 53 5.88 -12.50 -4.26
C GLN A 53 4.88 -11.92 -5.26
N ILE A 54 4.93 -12.40 -6.49
CA ILE A 54 3.83 -12.27 -7.44
C ILE A 54 3.06 -13.58 -7.52
N TRP A 55 1.74 -13.48 -7.65
CA TRP A 55 0.86 -14.61 -7.86
C TRP A 55 -0.27 -14.21 -8.79
N ASP A 56 -0.89 -15.18 -9.46
CA ASP A 56 -2.12 -14.92 -10.21
C ASP A 56 -3.12 -14.16 -9.35
N CYS A 57 -3.79 -13.18 -9.93
CA CYS A 57 -4.76 -12.39 -9.19
C CYS A 57 -5.98 -13.26 -8.84
N LEU A 58 -6.22 -13.45 -7.54
CA LEU A 58 -7.30 -14.29 -7.01
C LEU A 58 -8.53 -13.45 -6.63
N ASN A 59 -9.70 -14.09 -6.60
CA ASN A 59 -10.94 -13.51 -6.07
C ASN A 59 -11.52 -14.46 -5.00
N PRO A 60 -11.58 -14.08 -3.71
CA PRO A 60 -11.35 -12.72 -3.20
C PRO A 60 -9.88 -12.31 -3.08
N GLY A 61 -8.93 -13.25 -3.03
CA GLY A 61 -7.49 -12.97 -3.02
C GLY A 61 -7.04 -12.06 -1.87
N LEU A 62 -7.45 -12.40 -0.63
CA LEU A 62 -7.31 -11.49 0.53
C LEU A 62 -5.85 -11.05 0.76
N ASN A 63 -4.89 -11.96 0.64
CA ASN A 63 -3.45 -11.69 0.80
C ASN A 63 -2.84 -10.84 -0.35
N GLN A 64 -3.62 -10.48 -1.37
CA GLN A 64 -3.24 -9.62 -2.50
C GLN A 64 -3.87 -8.23 -2.42
N LYS A 65 -4.46 -7.89 -1.27
CA LYS A 65 -5.12 -6.61 -1.01
C LYS A 65 -4.23 -5.71 -0.16
N TRP A 66 -4.04 -4.49 -0.64
CA TRP A 66 -3.12 -3.51 -0.10
C TRP A 66 -3.82 -2.17 0.08
N ILE A 67 -3.50 -1.46 1.17
CA ILE A 67 -3.97 -0.11 1.46
C ILE A 67 -2.78 0.83 1.29
N PHE A 68 -2.91 1.78 0.37
CA PHE A 68 -1.93 2.83 0.15
C PHE A 68 -2.37 4.10 0.89
N ASP A 69 -1.58 4.57 1.85
CA ASP A 69 -1.90 5.79 2.62
C ASP A 69 -1.16 7.05 2.15
N GLY A 70 -0.48 6.96 1.00
CA GLY A 70 0.39 8.02 0.48
C GLY A 70 1.88 7.77 0.73
N SER A 71 2.22 6.97 1.75
CA SER A 71 3.63 6.67 2.08
C SER A 71 3.88 5.20 2.41
N LEU A 72 2.93 4.52 3.06
CA LEU A 72 3.02 3.11 3.43
C LEU A 72 2.12 2.28 2.50
N ILE A 73 2.55 1.04 2.26
CA ILE A 73 1.76 0.01 1.59
C ILE A 73 1.43 -1.03 2.65
N LYS A 74 0.21 -0.99 3.19
CA LYS A 74 -0.24 -1.84 4.29
C LYS A 74 -1.00 -3.04 3.77
N SER A 75 -0.83 -4.21 4.38
CA SER A 75 -1.69 -5.36 4.07
C SER A 75 -3.10 -5.08 4.56
N ALA A 76 -4.09 -5.29 3.69
CA ALA A 76 -5.50 -5.20 4.09
C ALA A 76 -5.94 -6.42 4.92
N THR A 77 -5.27 -7.56 4.75
CA THR A 77 -5.55 -8.81 5.49
C THR A 77 -4.86 -8.82 6.85
N TYR A 78 -3.65 -8.29 6.92
CA TYR A 78 -2.86 -8.21 8.14
C TYR A 78 -2.65 -6.72 8.48
N PRO A 79 -3.60 -6.04 9.13
CA PRO A 79 -3.66 -4.57 9.20
C PRO A 79 -2.49 -3.90 9.94
N ASN A 80 -1.72 -4.66 10.72
CA ASN A 80 -0.50 -4.18 11.40
C ASN A 80 0.78 -4.48 10.62
N MET A 81 0.66 -4.92 9.37
CA MET A 81 1.77 -5.34 8.54
C MET A 81 1.93 -4.45 7.31
N CYS A 82 3.17 -4.10 7.00
CA CYS A 82 3.57 -3.19 5.95
C CYS A 82 4.52 -3.90 4.97
N LEU A 83 4.50 -3.44 3.71
CA LEU A 83 5.52 -3.76 2.73
C LEU A 83 6.84 -3.13 3.18
N ASP A 84 7.86 -3.95 3.31
CA ASP A 84 9.10 -3.62 4.01
C ASP A 84 10.29 -4.03 3.15
N ALA A 85 11.18 -3.08 2.85
CA ALA A 85 12.51 -3.40 2.37
C ALA A 85 13.34 -3.89 3.57
N ASP A 86 13.82 -5.13 3.51
CA ASP A 86 14.55 -5.74 4.62
C ASP A 86 15.83 -4.95 4.92
N SER A 87 15.82 -4.21 6.03
CA SER A 87 16.91 -3.30 6.39
C SER A 87 18.21 -4.03 6.74
N ASN A 88 18.17 -5.36 6.92
CA ASN A 88 19.36 -6.17 7.15
C ASN A 88 20.20 -6.41 5.87
N GLN A 89 19.73 -5.95 4.71
CA GLN A 89 20.36 -6.19 3.40
C GLN A 89 20.85 -4.90 2.72
N ASP A 90 20.75 -3.76 3.41
CA ASP A 90 21.29 -2.45 3.00
C ASP A 90 20.90 -1.98 1.57
N GLY A 91 19.78 -2.48 1.04
CA GLY A 91 19.24 -2.05 -0.25
C GLY A 91 20.08 -2.46 -1.48
N ALA A 92 20.96 -3.45 -1.36
CA ALA A 92 21.63 -4.07 -2.51
C ALA A 92 20.62 -4.63 -3.53
N ASP A 93 21.04 -4.78 -4.79
CA ASP A 93 20.20 -5.43 -5.80
C ASP A 93 19.90 -6.88 -5.40
N GLY A 94 18.61 -7.23 -5.42
CA GLY A 94 18.11 -8.50 -4.91
C GLY A 94 17.75 -8.48 -3.43
N SER A 95 17.86 -7.33 -2.74
CA SER A 95 17.46 -7.25 -1.33
C SER A 95 15.99 -7.63 -1.17
N LYS A 96 15.71 -8.43 -0.14
CA LYS A 96 14.36 -8.95 0.10
C LYS A 96 13.36 -7.82 0.35
N VAL A 97 12.20 -7.93 -0.30
CA VAL A 97 10.98 -7.24 0.14
C VAL A 97 10.09 -8.23 0.86
N GLN A 98 9.60 -7.83 2.02
CA GLN A 98 8.90 -8.71 2.94
C GLN A 98 7.67 -8.02 3.53
N LEU A 99 6.83 -8.82 4.16
CA LEU A 99 5.84 -8.34 5.10
C LEU A 99 6.53 -8.15 6.46
N TYR A 100 6.34 -7.00 7.11
CA TYR A 100 6.88 -6.74 8.43
C TYR A 100 5.93 -5.88 9.26
N SER A 101 5.98 -6.01 10.59
CA SER A 101 5.22 -5.15 11.50
C SER A 101 5.41 -3.68 11.12
N CYS A 102 4.32 -2.93 10.98
CA CYS A 102 4.40 -1.51 10.65
C CYS A 102 5.11 -0.74 11.78
N THR A 103 6.30 -0.23 11.50
CA THR A 103 7.12 0.58 12.43
C THR A 103 7.12 2.06 12.06
N ASN A 104 6.59 2.42 10.88
CA ASN A 104 6.72 3.75 10.26
C ASN A 104 8.17 4.15 9.91
N GLY A 105 9.09 3.17 9.92
CA GLY A 105 10.48 3.33 9.53
C GLY A 105 10.65 3.67 8.05
N GLY A 106 11.80 4.25 7.69
CA GLY A 106 12.07 4.68 6.30
C GLY A 106 12.02 3.53 5.29
N ASN A 107 12.41 2.32 5.69
CA ASN A 107 12.44 1.12 4.86
C ASN A 107 11.03 0.57 4.53
N GLN A 108 9.98 1.12 5.15
CA GLN A 108 8.57 0.80 4.86
C GLN A 108 7.89 1.89 4.02
N ARG A 109 8.62 2.95 3.67
CA ARG A 109 8.08 4.09 2.92
C ARG A 109 8.40 3.96 1.45
N TRP A 110 7.39 4.20 0.63
CA TRP A 110 7.42 4.01 -0.81
C TRP A 110 6.86 5.24 -1.52
N LYS A 111 7.46 5.61 -2.65
CA LYS A 111 6.93 6.62 -3.58
C LYS A 111 6.32 5.90 -4.77
N PHE A 112 5.08 6.22 -5.12
CA PHE A 112 4.45 5.70 -6.33
C PHE A 112 4.26 6.85 -7.33
N ASP A 113 4.87 6.74 -8.52
CA ASP A 113 4.78 7.77 -9.58
C ASP A 113 3.65 7.50 -10.59
N GLY A 114 2.79 6.50 -10.32
CA GLY A 114 1.79 5.98 -11.26
C GLY A 114 2.27 4.78 -12.08
N ARG A 115 3.56 4.41 -11.98
CA ARG A 115 4.17 3.30 -12.71
C ARG A 115 5.19 2.53 -11.87
N LEU A 116 6.14 3.20 -11.23
CA LEU A 116 7.17 2.62 -10.37
C LEU A 116 6.83 2.84 -8.90
N ILE A 117 7.15 1.86 -8.06
CA ILE A 117 7.13 1.96 -6.61
C ILE A 117 8.58 2.02 -6.13
N GLU A 118 9.07 3.20 -5.80
CA GLU A 118 10.47 3.44 -5.38
C GLU A 118 10.60 3.46 -3.85
N SER A 119 11.66 2.87 -3.31
CA SER A 119 11.98 2.92 -1.90
C SER A 119 12.38 4.33 -1.46
N VAL A 120 11.87 4.79 -0.32
CA VAL A 120 12.32 6.04 0.31
C VAL A 120 13.65 5.86 1.05
N ALA A 121 13.86 4.72 1.71
CA ALA A 121 15.12 4.44 2.42
C ALA A 121 16.30 4.22 1.48
N TYR A 122 16.05 3.65 0.29
CA TYR A 122 17.07 3.33 -0.69
C TYR A 122 16.73 4.01 -2.04
N PRO A 123 17.00 5.31 -2.18
CA PRO A 123 16.71 6.04 -3.42
C PRO A 123 17.35 5.38 -4.65
N GLY A 124 16.62 5.33 -5.75
CA GLY A 124 17.02 4.61 -6.97
C GLY A 124 16.79 3.09 -6.91
N LYS A 125 16.20 2.55 -5.84
CA LYS A 125 15.73 1.16 -5.77
C LYS A 125 14.21 1.08 -5.90
N CYS A 126 13.77 0.20 -6.78
CA CYS A 126 12.37 0.00 -7.10
C CYS A 126 11.89 -1.37 -6.63
N LEU A 127 10.60 -1.47 -6.32
CA LEU A 127 9.90 -2.73 -6.14
C LEU A 127 9.95 -3.51 -7.46
N ASP A 128 10.60 -4.66 -7.43
CA ASP A 128 10.98 -5.42 -8.62
C ASP A 128 10.50 -6.86 -8.46
N ALA A 129 9.66 -7.34 -9.37
CA ALA A 129 9.40 -8.77 -9.47
C ALA A 129 10.62 -9.43 -10.11
N ASP A 130 11.23 -10.41 -9.43
CA ASP A 130 12.47 -11.01 -9.91
C ASP A 130 12.28 -11.68 -11.28
N SER A 131 12.76 -11.01 -12.33
CA SER A 131 12.56 -11.44 -13.71
C SER A 131 13.33 -12.72 -14.04
N ASN A 132 14.33 -13.10 -13.23
CA ASN A 132 15.04 -14.37 -13.39
C ASN A 132 14.12 -15.59 -13.15
N GLN A 133 12.96 -15.37 -12.53
CA GLN A 133 11.94 -16.40 -12.28
C GLN A 133 10.82 -16.40 -13.33
N ASN A 134 11.01 -15.67 -14.44
CA ASN A 134 10.13 -15.62 -15.62
C ASN A 134 8.67 -15.25 -15.31
N GLY A 135 8.43 -14.62 -14.16
CA GLY A 135 7.10 -14.22 -13.72
C GLY A 135 6.20 -15.40 -13.39
N ALA A 136 6.76 -16.54 -12.98
CA ALA A 136 5.99 -17.65 -12.43
C ALA A 136 5.30 -17.26 -11.10
N ASN A 137 4.24 -17.98 -10.73
CA ASN A 137 3.65 -17.83 -9.39
C ASN A 137 4.69 -18.17 -8.32
N GLY A 138 4.77 -17.33 -7.31
CA GLY A 138 5.80 -17.43 -6.28
C GLY A 138 7.11 -16.73 -6.62
N SER A 139 7.21 -16.10 -7.80
CA SER A 139 8.38 -15.27 -8.10
C SER A 139 8.51 -14.17 -7.05
N LYS A 140 9.68 -14.10 -6.41
CA LYS A 140 9.89 -13.14 -5.32
C LYS A 140 9.82 -11.71 -5.82
N VAL A 141 9.42 -10.81 -4.93
CA VAL A 141 9.58 -9.37 -5.11
C VAL A 141 10.75 -8.90 -4.25
N GLN A 142 11.58 -8.05 -4.83
CA GLN A 142 12.85 -7.60 -4.28
C GLN A 142 13.04 -6.10 -4.51
N LEU A 143 14.08 -5.53 -3.91
CA LEU A 143 14.63 -4.26 -4.36
C LEU A 143 15.59 -4.51 -5.51
N TYR A 144 15.47 -3.69 -6.54
CA TYR A 144 16.44 -3.65 -7.62
C TYR A 144 16.61 -2.23 -8.14
N SER A 145 17.77 -1.93 -8.70
CA SER A 145 18.07 -0.67 -9.37
C SER A 145 16.94 -0.31 -10.34
N CYS A 146 16.36 0.87 -10.15
CA CYS A 146 15.27 1.35 -10.99
C CYS A 146 15.74 1.46 -12.44
N ASN A 147 15.12 0.68 -13.33
CA ASN A 147 15.50 0.58 -14.74
C ASN A 147 14.29 0.66 -15.67
N ASN A 148 13.08 0.89 -15.13
CA ASN A 148 11.83 0.94 -15.89
C ASN A 148 11.53 -0.37 -16.67
N GLY A 149 12.12 -1.49 -16.26
CA GLY A 149 11.80 -2.81 -16.77
C GLY A 149 10.33 -3.16 -16.54
N ALA A 150 9.77 -4.03 -17.38
CA ALA A 150 8.37 -4.44 -17.26
C ALA A 150 8.05 -5.07 -15.89
N ASN A 151 9.05 -5.64 -15.23
CA ASN A 151 8.97 -6.25 -13.91
C ASN A 151 8.99 -5.26 -12.73
N GLN A 152 9.20 -3.96 -13.00
CA GLN A 152 9.13 -2.88 -12.00
C GLN A 152 7.89 -2.00 -12.17
N ARG A 153 7.05 -2.28 -13.18
CA ARG A 153 5.85 -1.50 -13.48
C ARG A 153 4.65 -2.09 -12.76
N TRP A 154 4.00 -1.27 -11.95
CA TRP A 154 2.87 -1.64 -11.11
C TRP A 154 1.68 -0.72 -11.38
N LYS A 155 0.48 -1.29 -11.32
CA LYS A 155 -0.80 -0.58 -11.34
C LYS A 155 -1.52 -0.85 -10.02
N ILE A 156 -2.02 0.20 -9.37
CA ILE A 156 -2.86 0.08 -8.18
C ILE A 156 -4.33 0.15 -8.64
N GLN A 157 -5.14 -0.88 -8.33
CA GLN A 157 -6.51 -1.05 -8.85
C GLN A 157 -7.49 -1.61 -7.83
#